data_AF-A0A7H8I0T0-F1
#
_entry.id   AF-A0A7H8I0T0-F1
#
_cell.length_a   1.000
_cell.length_b   1.000
_cell.length_c   1.000
_cell.angle_alpha   90.00
_cell.angle_beta   90.00
_cell.angle_gamma   90.00
#
_symmetry.space_group_name_H-M   'P 1'
#
loop_
_entity.id
_entity.type
_entity.pdbx_description
1 polymer ?
#
loop_
_entity_poly.entity_id
_entity_poly.type
_entity_poly.pdbx_seq_one_letter_code
_entity_poly.pdbx_strand_id
1 'polypeptide(L)'
;MRWRASIALTVGGDGPVSSIVESDHGSEGSAREWIERKLPRTRFPAWIPAARRRDGVELFGRVARGRVVTDQLLPTWESEVTPVWHADRAGDRVQWRRCSAGEG
;
A
#
# COMPACT_ATOMS: atom_id res chain seq x y z
N MET A 1 -10.62 13.60 -7.79
CA MET A 1 -9.31 13.12 -7.33
C MET A 1 -9.41 12.63 -5.90
N ARG A 2 -8.67 11.57 -5.57
CA ARG A 2 -8.65 10.92 -4.25
C ARG A 2 -7.24 10.48 -3.90
N TRP A 3 -7.05 10.06 -2.65
CA TRP A 3 -5.86 9.37 -2.17
C TRP A 3 -6.23 7.94 -1.84
N ARG A 4 -5.52 6.97 -2.41
CA ARG A 4 -5.68 5.56 -2.06
C ARG A 4 -4.59 5.14 -1.11
N ALA A 5 -5.00 4.67 0.06
CA ALA A 5 -4.16 3.92 0.98
C ALA A 5 -4.32 2.43 0.69
N SER A 6 -3.22 1.69 0.65
CA SER A 6 -3.24 0.23 0.55
C SER A 6 -2.21 -0.40 1.47
N ILE A 7 -2.49 -1.63 1.93
CA ILE A 7 -1.47 -2.51 2.50
C ILE A 7 -1.19 -3.57 1.46
N ALA A 8 0.06 -3.64 1.02
CA ALA A 8 0.53 -4.52 -0.03
C ALA A 8 1.60 -5.48 0.48
N LEU A 9 1.83 -6.52 -0.31
CA LEU A 9 2.92 -7.47 -0.14
C LEU A 9 4.07 -7.08 -1.05
N THR A 10 5.30 -7.16 -0.55
CA THR A 10 6.52 -7.14 -1.35
C THR A 10 7.30 -8.43 -1.14
N VAL A 11 8.14 -8.80 -2.11
CA VAL A 11 9.10 -9.90 -2.01
C VAL A 11 10.47 -9.30 -2.29
N GLY A 12 11.39 -9.38 -1.32
CA GLY A 12 12.75 -8.87 -1.50
C GLY A 12 12.87 -7.33 -1.57
N GLY A 13 11.79 -6.58 -1.37
CA GLY A 13 11.80 -5.12 -1.38
C GLY A 13 11.55 -4.48 -2.75
N ASP A 14 11.38 -5.28 -3.80
CA ASP A 14 11.22 -4.85 -5.20
C ASP A 14 9.78 -4.39 -5.54
N GLY A 15 9.12 -3.68 -4.64
CA GLY A 15 7.80 -3.10 -4.89
C GLY A 15 6.61 -4.04 -4.62
N PRO A 16 5.37 -3.56 -4.85
CA PRO A 16 4.15 -4.28 -4.53
C PRO A 16 3.87 -5.42 -5.50
N VAL A 17 3.80 -6.64 -4.97
CA VAL A 17 3.28 -7.80 -5.70
C VAL A 17 1.76 -7.78 -5.74
N SER A 18 1.10 -7.37 -4.65
CA SER A 18 -0.36 -7.31 -4.57
C SER A 18 -0.86 -6.48 -3.37
N SER A 19 -1.93 -5.72 -3.55
CA SER A 19 -2.68 -5.10 -2.46
C SER A 19 -3.57 -6.13 -1.77
N ILE A 20 -3.51 -6.21 -0.44
CA ILE A 20 -4.39 -7.06 0.38
C ILE A 20 -5.66 -6.32 0.80
N VAL A 21 -5.52 -5.03 1.09
CA VAL A 21 -6.62 -4.17 1.52
C VAL A 21 -6.36 -2.75 1.04
N GLU A 22 -7.42 -2.09 0.60
CA GLU A 22 -7.39 -0.73 0.07
C GLU A 22 -8.46 0.13 0.75
N SER A 23 -8.21 1.43 0.81
CA SER A 23 -9.14 2.44 1.32
C SER A 23 -8.94 3.75 0.57
N ASP A 24 -10.03 4.37 0.15
CA ASP A 24 -10.04 5.66 -0.54
C ASP A 24 -10.28 6.81 0.44
N HIS A 25 -9.54 7.91 0.28
CA HIS A 25 -9.54 9.06 1.18
C HIS A 25 -9.60 10.37 0.40
N GLY A 26 -10.15 11.41 1.06
CA GLY A 26 -10.20 12.77 0.52
C GLY A 26 -8.86 13.53 0.57
N SER A 27 -7.92 13.09 1.41
CA SER A 27 -6.63 13.77 1.62
C SER A 27 -5.48 12.79 1.88
N GLU A 28 -4.24 13.22 1.61
CA GLU A 28 -3.02 12.45 1.90
C GLU A 28 -2.93 12.12 3.39
N GLY A 29 -3.18 13.11 4.25
CA GLY A 29 -3.10 12.94 5.70
C GLY A 29 -4.06 11.87 6.23
N SER A 30 -5.30 11.85 5.75
CA SER A 30 -6.28 10.81 6.14
C SER A 30 -5.85 9.42 5.65
N ALA A 31 -5.30 9.32 4.45
CA ALA A 31 -4.76 8.06 3.92
C ALA A 31 -3.57 7.55 4.74
N ARG A 32 -2.65 8.44 5.13
CA ARG A 32 -1.49 8.09 5.96
C ARG A 32 -1.89 7.68 7.38
N GLU A 33 -2.82 8.41 7.99
CA GLU A 33 -3.36 8.08 9.31
C GLU A 33 -4.07 6.69 9.29
N TRP A 34 -4.73 6.35 8.18
CA TRP A 34 -5.29 5.01 8.01
C TRP A 34 -4.21 3.93 7.99
N ILE A 35 -3.10 4.13 7.27
CA ILE A 35 -1.95 3.21 7.24
C ILE A 35 -1.34 3.06 8.63
N GLU A 36 -1.11 4.16 9.34
CA GLU A 36 -0.56 4.17 10.70
C GLU A 36 -1.39 3.32 11.67
N ARG A 37 -2.72 3.35 11.54
CA ARG A 37 -3.62 2.52 12.36
C ARG A 37 -3.71 1.08 11.90
N LYS A 38 -3.66 0.83 10.59
CA LYS A 38 -4.00 -0.46 9.99
C LYS A 38 -2.79 -1.37 9.84
N LEU A 39 -1.64 -0.84 9.40
CA LEU A 39 -0.44 -1.63 9.09
C LEU A 39 0.11 -2.40 10.31
N PRO A 40 0.27 -1.81 11.51
CA PRO A 40 0.78 -2.56 12.67
C PRO A 40 -0.13 -3.72 13.11
N ARG A 41 -1.43 -3.64 12.79
CA ARG A 41 -2.45 -4.64 13.16
C ARG A 41 -2.72 -5.65 12.06
N THR A 42 -2.18 -5.43 10.85
CA THR A 42 -2.44 -6.30 9.71
C THR A 42 -1.58 -7.55 9.80
N ARG A 43 -2.23 -8.69 9.56
CA ARG A 43 -1.59 -10.01 9.52
C ARG A 43 -1.45 -10.44 8.07
N PHE A 44 -0.46 -11.28 7.80
CA PHE A 44 -0.36 -11.94 6.51
C PHE A 44 -1.63 -12.75 6.22
N PRO A 45 -2.14 -12.71 4.98
CA PRO A 45 -3.21 -13.61 4.55
C PRO A 45 -2.88 -15.08 4.83
N ALA A 46 -3.91 -15.88 5.10
CA ALA A 46 -3.76 -17.29 5.48
C ALA A 46 -3.06 -18.15 4.40
N TRP A 47 -3.18 -17.75 3.13
CA TRP A 47 -2.52 -18.42 2.01
C TRP A 47 -1.01 -18.16 1.91
N ILE A 48 -0.44 -17.26 2.74
CA ILE A 48 1.01 -17.02 2.82
C ILE A 48 1.58 -17.84 3.99
N PRO A 49 2.28 -18.95 3.70
CA PRO A 49 2.86 -19.80 4.74
C PRO A 49 3.94 -19.05 5.52
N ALA A 50 4.11 -19.40 6.80
CA ALA A 50 5.17 -18.80 7.63
C ALA A 50 6.58 -19.04 7.05
N ALA A 51 6.80 -20.15 6.33
CA ALA A 51 8.05 -20.42 5.64
C ALA A 51 8.38 -19.35 4.58
N ARG A 52 7.39 -18.94 3.77
CA ARG A 52 7.56 -17.89 2.76
C ARG A 52 7.90 -16.52 3.33
N ARG A 53 7.54 -16.26 4.59
CA ARG A 53 7.93 -15.00 5.27
C ARG A 53 9.44 -14.89 5.47
N ARG A 54 10.15 -16.03 5.55
CA ARG A 54 11.62 -16.05 5.62
C ARG A 54 12.28 -15.81 4.26
N ASP A 55 11.52 -15.93 3.18
CA ASP A 55 11.98 -15.64 1.80
C ASP A 55 11.91 -14.11 1.49
N GLY A 56 11.79 -13.25 2.51
CA GLY A 56 11.71 -11.80 2.35
C GLY A 56 10.33 -11.28 1.94
N VAL A 57 9.25 -12.01 2.26
CA VAL A 57 7.87 -11.54 2.07
C VAL A 57 7.48 -10.59 3.20
N GLU A 58 7.18 -9.34 2.87
CA GLU A 58 6.89 -8.29 3.83
C GLU A 58 5.57 -7.57 3.54
N LEU A 59 4.97 -7.00 4.59
CA LEU A 59 3.81 -6.11 4.47
C LEU A 59 4.29 -4.66 4.54
N PHE A 60 3.83 -3.84 3.61
CA PHE A 60 4.09 -2.41 3.63
C PHE A 60 2.81 -1.63 3.27
N GLY A 61 2.76 -0.39 3.74
CA GLY A 61 1.72 0.56 3.39
C GLY A 61 2.12 1.35 2.14
N ARG A 62 1.15 1.69 1.30
CA ARG A 62 1.33 2.59 0.17
C ARG A 62 0.23 3.64 0.16
N VAL A 63 0.60 4.89 -0.12
CA VAL A 63 -0.34 5.99 -0.35
C VAL A 63 -0.02 6.64 -1.69
N ALA A 64 -1.01 6.64 -2.59
CA ALA A 64 -0.89 7.23 -3.91
C ALA A 64 -2.11 8.09 -4.23
N ARG A 65 -1.87 9.18 -4.97
CA ARG A 65 -2.94 10.03 -5.49
C ARG A 65 -3.44 9.46 -6.83
N GLY A 66 -4.73 9.60 -7.08
CA GLY A 66 -5.33 9.07 -8.29
C GLY A 66 -6.82 9.32 -8.39
N ARG A 67 -7.46 8.53 -9.25
CA ARG A 67 -8.90 8.57 -9.50
C ARG A 67 -9.44 7.17 -9.80
N VAL A 68 -10.71 6.98 -9.46
CA VAL A 68 -11.47 5.85 -9.98
C VAL A 68 -11.98 6.26 -11.36
N VAL A 69 -11.64 5.46 -12.36
CA VAL A 69 -12.11 5.58 -13.73
C VAL A 69 -13.26 4.59 -13.93
N THR A 70 -14.41 5.11 -14.34
CA THR A 70 -15.67 4.36 -14.42
C THR A 70 -16.16 4.16 -15.86
N ASP A 71 -15.36 4.53 -16.86
CA ASP A 71 -15.67 4.33 -18.28
C ASP A 71 -15.32 2.91 -18.78
N GLN A 72 -14.70 2.10 -17.92
CA GLN A 72 -14.41 0.69 -18.13
C GLN A 72 -15.52 -0.21 -17.55
N LEU A 73 -15.59 -1.45 -18.04
CA LEU A 73 -16.56 -2.46 -17.59
C LEU A 73 -16.56 -2.64 -16.06
N LEU A 74 -15.40 -2.47 -15.42
CA LEU A 74 -15.24 -2.44 -13.98
C LEU A 74 -14.53 -1.14 -13.60
N PRO A 75 -15.00 -0.42 -12.55
CA PRO A 75 -14.30 0.75 -12.05
C PRO A 75 -12.86 0.41 -11.67
N THR A 76 -11.90 1.07 -12.32
CA THR A 76 -10.47 0.83 -12.12
C THR A 76 -9.83 2.04 -11.44
N TRP A 77 -8.87 1.81 -10.56
CA TRP A 77 -8.06 2.89 -10.00
C TRP A 77 -6.87 3.21 -10.90
N GLU A 78 -6.77 4.46 -11.31
CA GLU A 78 -5.60 4.99 -11.99
C GLU A 78 -4.81 5.87 -11.02
N SER A 79 -3.55 5.50 -10.78
CA SER A 79 -2.62 6.34 -10.03
C SER A 79 -2.11 7.48 -10.91
N GLU A 80 -2.01 8.69 -10.36
CA GLU A 80 -1.31 9.79 -11.01
C GLU A 80 0.21 9.51 -11.07
N VAL A 81 0.90 10.05 -12.08
CA VAL A 81 2.37 10.02 -12.19
C VAL A 81 2.97 11.04 -11.21
N THR A 82 2.76 10.79 -9.92
CA THR A 82 3.23 11.63 -8.82
C THR A 82 3.96 10.78 -7.79
N PRO A 83 4.87 11.37 -6.98
CA PRO A 83 5.55 10.64 -5.92
C PRO A 83 4.56 9.96 -4.99
N VAL A 84 4.88 8.74 -4.60
CA VAL A 84 4.07 7.92 -3.70
C VAL A 84 4.74 7.83 -2.33
N TRP A 85 3.96 7.52 -1.31
CA TRP A 85 4.50 7.21 0.01
C TRP A 85 4.47 5.71 0.23
N HIS A 86 5.60 5.16 0.67
CA HIS A 86 5.69 3.82 1.23
C HIS A 86 5.86 3.90 2.74
N ALA A 87 5.28 2.93 3.45
CA ALA A 87 5.31 2.84 4.90
C ALA A 87 5.74 1.44 5.30
N ASP A 88 6.90 1.33 5.94
CA ASP A 88 7.39 0.06 6.47
C ASP A 88 6.98 -0.07 7.94
N ARG A 89 6.71 -1.30 8.39
CA ARG A 89 6.37 -1.55 9.79
C ARG A 89 7.64 -1.58 10.64
N ALA A 90 7.71 -0.74 11.66
CA ALA A 90 8.78 -0.70 12.66
C ALA A 90 8.19 -0.92 14.07
N GLY A 91 7.99 -2.19 14.43
CA GLY A 91 7.29 -2.57 15.66
C GLY A 91 5.82 -2.16 15.63
N ASP A 92 5.44 -1.25 16.53
CA ASP A 92 4.10 -0.64 16.62
C ASP A 92 3.98 0.69 15.87
N ARG A 93 5.07 1.16 15.28
CA ARG A 93 5.11 2.39 14.48
C ARG A 93 5.28 2.06 13.00
N VAL A 94 5.10 3.07 12.16
CA VAL A 94 5.41 3.00 10.73
C VAL A 94 6.53 3.97 10.41
N GLN A 95 7.42 3.57 9.50
CA GLN A 95 8.45 4.42 8.94
C GLN A 95 8.06 4.80 7.52
N TRP A 96 7.93 6.09 7.28
CA TRP A 96 7.53 6.62 5.99
C TRP A 96 8.74 6.91 5.12
N ARG A 97 8.67 6.50 3.85
CA ARG A 97 9.61 6.89 2.79
C ARG A 97 8.84 7.39 1.59
N ARG A 98 9.39 8.40 0.91
CA ARG A 98 8.80 8.95 -0.31
C ARG A 98 9.52 8.33 -1.51
N CYS A 99 8.76 7.73 -2.41
CA CYS A 99 9.25 7.06 -3.61
C CYS A 99 8.85 7.85 -4.85
N SER A 100 9.66 7.75 -5.91
CA SER A 100 9.37 8.34 -7.21
C SER A 100 8.15 7.66 -7.85
N ALA A 101 7.50 8.38 -8.78
CA ALA A 101 6.45 7.80 -9.59
C ALA A 101 7.08 6.73 -10.50
N GLY A 102 6.77 5.45 -10.28
CA GLY A 102 7.23 4.35 -11.15
C GLY A 102 8.04 3.24 -10.48
N GLU A 103 8.32 3.32 -9.17
CA GLU A 103 8.79 2.14 -8.43
C GLU A 103 7.60 1.20 -8.20
N GLY A 104 7.39 0.29 -9.15
CA GLY A 104 6.41 -0.79 -9.14
C GLY A 104 7.11 -2.11 -9.38
#